data_AF-A0A9N9I5N3-F1
#
_entry.id   AF-A0A9N9I5N3-F1
#
_cell.length_a   1.000
_cell.length_b   1.000
_cell.length_c   1.000
_cell.angle_alpha   90.00
_cell.angle_beta   90.00
_cell.angle_gamma   90.00
#
_symmetry.space_group_name_H-M   'P 1'
#
loop_
_entity.id
_entity.type
_entity.pdbx_description
1 polymer ?
#
loop_
_entity_poly.entity_id
_entity_poly.type
_entity_poly.pdbx_seq_one_letter_code
_entity_poly.pdbx_strand_id
1 'polypeptide(L)'
;RVVEDVIYENISNFASEHLLHSFIIDVDDPMITGIFFPAEIDEIKSTNVKEEQELSNKLYENLTRYYDKKSVVEIKKIIREANLGCSNFEIETLAYSIYSLIRQYERNSSGFSLGHYENWYNVNIWGPVINRIYDDIPNIDIVRGESSSLASSDRKNHNCSEVGSHYEGQNATKWLNESGLKLPKMLRDMFVSLCKSVDWDLEKINNVETVGYIHRGSVLMIITLDFPAGYIHRLSKSDLYNILEDIESFNKALELITAVWKSKKQVVRTMELLQENEKDSSKCLKNVSIRKRSNRTNNQTSKPKKILPDN
;
A
#
# COMPACT_ATOMS: atom_id res chain seq x y z
N ARG A 1 -26.22 -12.52 -4.06
CA ARG A 1 -26.72 -11.51 -5.05
C ARG A 1 -25.50 -10.91 -5.75
N VAL A 2 -25.65 -10.16 -6.84
CA VAL A 2 -24.50 -9.43 -7.42
C VAL A 2 -24.14 -8.27 -6.49
N VAL A 3 -22.87 -8.16 -6.09
CA VAL A 3 -22.45 -7.22 -5.04
C VAL A 3 -22.65 -5.76 -5.49
N GLU A 4 -22.34 -5.45 -6.74
CA GLU A 4 -22.51 -4.13 -7.35
C GLU A 4 -23.96 -3.65 -7.30
N ASP A 5 -24.91 -4.53 -7.64
CA ASP A 5 -26.35 -4.20 -7.64
C ASP A 5 -26.82 -3.93 -6.21
N VAL A 6 -26.42 -4.76 -5.25
CA VAL A 6 -26.75 -4.57 -3.84
C VAL A 6 -26.21 -3.24 -3.32
N ILE A 7 -24.98 -2.87 -3.68
CA ILE A 7 -24.42 -1.57 -3.31
C ILE A 7 -25.25 -0.44 -3.94
N TYR A 8 -25.49 -0.50 -5.25
CA TYR A 8 -26.19 0.54 -5.99
C TYR A 8 -27.58 0.83 -5.42
N GLU A 9 -28.34 -0.21 -5.08
CA GLU A 9 -29.69 -0.10 -4.50
C GLU A 9 -29.69 0.52 -3.08
N ASN A 10 -28.59 0.38 -2.34
CA ASN A 10 -28.52 0.81 -0.94
C ASN A 10 -27.89 2.19 -0.76
N ILE A 11 -26.87 2.55 -1.57
CA ILE A 11 -26.11 3.80 -1.37
C ILE A 11 -26.96 5.06 -1.51
N SER A 12 -28.03 5.04 -2.32
CA SER A 12 -28.94 6.19 -2.48
C SER A 12 -29.67 6.57 -1.19
N ASN A 13 -29.73 5.66 -0.21
CA ASN A 13 -30.41 5.87 1.07
C ASN A 13 -29.48 6.47 2.14
N PHE A 14 -28.19 6.65 1.84
CA PHE A 14 -27.21 7.10 2.81
C PHE A 14 -27.30 8.63 2.96
N ALA A 15 -27.41 9.10 4.20
CA ALA A 15 -27.51 10.54 4.50
C ALA A 15 -26.19 11.30 4.32
N SER A 16 -25.06 10.59 4.29
CA SER A 16 -23.72 11.16 4.15
C SER A 16 -22.84 10.24 3.30
N GLU A 17 -21.69 10.78 2.88
CA GLU A 17 -20.72 10.00 2.13
C GLU A 17 -20.23 8.76 2.90
N HIS A 18 -20.00 7.69 2.15
CA HIS A 18 -19.63 6.38 2.66
C HIS A 18 -18.72 5.65 1.66
N LEU A 19 -17.89 4.71 2.12
CA LEU A 19 -16.97 3.93 1.28
C LEU A 19 -17.66 3.17 0.14
N LEU A 20 -18.91 2.76 0.36
CA LEU A 20 -19.72 2.11 -0.67
C LEU A 20 -19.99 2.99 -1.89
N HIS A 21 -20.08 4.33 -1.73
CA HIS A 21 -20.16 5.26 -2.87
C HIS A 21 -18.90 5.23 -3.75
N SER A 22 -17.82 4.69 -3.19
CA SER A 22 -16.52 4.55 -3.82
C SER A 22 -16.22 3.11 -4.25
N PHE A 23 -17.21 2.21 -4.20
CA PHE A 23 -17.06 0.77 -4.44
C PHE A 23 -15.96 0.13 -3.59
N ILE A 24 -15.85 0.59 -2.34
CA ILE A 24 -14.95 0.03 -1.33
C ILE A 24 -15.82 -0.56 -0.22
N ILE A 25 -15.64 -1.85 0.06
CA ILE A 25 -16.28 -2.54 1.18
C ILE A 25 -15.25 -2.67 2.30
N ASP A 26 -15.52 -2.01 3.42
CA ASP A 26 -14.82 -2.23 4.69
C ASP A 26 -15.47 -3.40 5.40
N VAL A 27 -14.77 -4.55 5.45
CA VAL A 27 -15.35 -5.82 5.89
C VAL A 27 -15.67 -5.89 7.39
N ASP A 28 -15.22 -4.88 8.14
CA ASP A 28 -15.47 -4.71 9.57
C ASP A 28 -16.45 -3.58 9.87
N ASP A 29 -16.99 -2.90 8.85
CA ASP A 29 -18.00 -1.86 9.02
C ASP A 29 -19.33 -2.49 9.50
N PRO A 30 -19.90 -2.06 10.64
CA PRO A 30 -21.18 -2.57 11.09
C PRO A 30 -22.31 -2.35 10.08
N MET A 31 -22.26 -1.30 9.26
CA MET A 31 -23.35 -0.98 8.32
C MET A 31 -23.50 -2.01 7.19
N ILE A 32 -22.41 -2.65 6.75
CA ILE A 32 -22.50 -3.69 5.71
C ILE A 32 -23.23 -4.95 6.21
N THR A 33 -23.28 -5.20 7.52
CA THR A 33 -24.08 -6.31 8.10
C THR A 33 -25.58 -6.13 7.92
N GLY A 34 -26.04 -4.88 7.69
CA GLY A 34 -27.43 -4.58 7.35
C GLY A 34 -27.75 -4.66 5.85
N ILE A 35 -26.73 -4.75 5.00
CA ILE A 35 -26.85 -4.70 3.52
C ILE A 35 -26.66 -6.09 2.91
N PHE A 36 -25.67 -6.82 3.41
CA PHE A 36 -25.30 -8.15 2.94
C PHE A 36 -25.72 -9.23 3.93
N PHE A 37 -26.08 -10.41 3.41
CA PHE A 37 -26.31 -11.57 4.26
C PHE A 37 -24.98 -12.08 4.85
N PRO A 38 -24.97 -12.75 6.01
CA PRO A 38 -23.74 -13.28 6.61
C PRO A 38 -22.91 -14.13 5.65
N ALA A 39 -23.55 -15.02 4.87
CA ALA A 39 -22.87 -15.83 3.86
C ALA A 39 -22.24 -15.00 2.73
N GLU A 40 -22.85 -13.88 2.34
CA GLU A 40 -22.27 -12.96 1.34
C GLU A 40 -21.08 -12.20 1.92
N ILE A 41 -21.11 -11.85 3.21
CA ILE A 41 -19.96 -11.24 3.90
C ILE A 41 -18.80 -12.23 3.99
N ASP A 42 -19.08 -13.49 4.31
CA ASP A 42 -18.06 -14.55 4.34
C ASP A 42 -17.46 -14.78 2.95
N GLU A 43 -18.28 -14.75 1.89
CA GLU A 43 -17.82 -14.79 0.49
C GLU A 43 -16.92 -13.59 0.15
N ILE A 44 -17.34 -12.36 0.49
CA ILE A 44 -16.55 -11.13 0.29
C ILE A 44 -15.20 -11.24 1.01
N LYS A 45 -15.18 -11.78 2.24
CA LYS A 45 -13.97 -11.93 3.05
C LYS A 45 -13.03 -13.02 2.53
N SER A 46 -13.53 -14.07 1.90
CA SER A 46 -12.74 -15.25 1.49
C SER A 46 -12.37 -15.29 0.00
N THR A 47 -13.07 -14.52 -0.86
CA THR A 47 -12.80 -14.51 -2.30
C THR A 47 -11.43 -13.92 -2.62
N ASN A 48 -10.63 -14.63 -3.43
CA ASN A 48 -9.32 -14.20 -3.95
C ASN A 48 -8.42 -13.51 -2.90
N VAL A 49 -8.42 -14.04 -1.67
CA VAL A 49 -7.49 -13.63 -0.62
C VAL A 49 -6.08 -14.02 -1.03
N LYS A 50 -5.15 -13.09 -0.88
CA LYS A 50 -3.76 -13.30 -1.29
C LYS A 50 -3.03 -14.00 -0.16
N GLU A 51 -2.10 -14.88 -0.54
CA GLU A 51 -1.26 -15.59 0.43
C GLU A 51 -0.39 -14.59 1.20
N GLU A 52 -0.37 -14.73 2.53
CA GLU A 52 0.50 -13.96 3.39
C GLU A 52 1.95 -14.43 3.19
N GLN A 53 2.82 -13.51 2.79
CA GLN A 53 4.23 -13.82 2.59
C GLN A 53 4.98 -13.82 3.91
N GLU A 54 5.64 -14.93 4.20
CA GLU A 54 6.51 -15.06 5.36
C GLU A 54 7.74 -14.15 5.28
N LEU A 55 8.19 -13.67 6.44
CA LEU A 55 9.46 -12.96 6.54
C LEU A 55 10.64 -13.91 6.29
N SER A 56 11.79 -13.36 5.92
CA SER A 56 12.99 -14.17 5.73
C SER A 56 13.36 -14.86 7.05
N ASN A 57 13.83 -16.12 6.99
CA ASN A 57 14.30 -16.85 8.18
C ASN A 57 15.32 -16.02 8.98
N LYS A 58 16.21 -15.32 8.28
CA LYS A 58 17.22 -14.45 8.88
C LYS A 58 16.61 -13.26 9.61
N LEU A 59 15.53 -12.66 9.10
CA LEU A 59 14.82 -11.59 9.80
C LEU A 59 14.10 -12.13 11.04
N TYR A 60 13.41 -13.27 10.94
CA TYR A 60 12.78 -13.92 12.09
C TYR A 60 13.79 -14.28 13.18
N GLU A 61 14.90 -14.92 12.82
CA GLU A 61 15.99 -15.25 13.74
C GLU A 61 16.49 -14.00 14.49
N ASN A 62 16.60 -12.86 13.82
CA ASN A 62 17.02 -11.61 14.45
C ASN A 62 15.93 -11.00 15.33
N LEU A 63 14.66 -11.03 14.92
CA LEU A 63 13.53 -10.60 15.75
C LEU A 63 13.47 -11.40 17.07
N THR A 64 13.61 -12.73 16.99
CA THR A 64 13.56 -13.61 18.16
C THR A 64 14.67 -13.33 19.19
N ARG A 65 15.82 -12.78 18.77
CA ARG A 65 16.88 -12.40 19.72
C ARG A 65 16.41 -11.36 20.74
N TYR A 66 15.49 -10.48 20.34
CA TYR A 66 14.92 -9.42 21.18
C TYR A 66 13.70 -9.87 21.98
N TYR A 67 13.15 -11.04 21.68
CA TYR A 67 11.96 -11.56 22.35
C TYR A 67 12.27 -11.84 23.83
N ASP A 68 11.30 -11.51 24.70
CA ASP A 68 11.38 -11.63 26.16
C ASP A 68 12.51 -10.84 26.82
N LYS A 69 13.12 -9.87 26.12
CA LYS A 69 14.06 -8.93 26.73
C LYS A 69 13.28 -7.84 27.46
N LYS A 70 13.57 -7.69 28.75
CA LYS A 70 12.82 -6.82 29.66
C LYS A 70 13.61 -5.59 30.11
N SER A 71 14.80 -5.38 29.54
CA SER A 71 15.63 -4.24 29.88
C SER A 71 16.31 -3.64 28.65
N VAL A 72 16.49 -2.32 28.71
CA VAL A 72 17.27 -1.56 27.73
C VAL A 72 18.67 -2.14 27.56
N VAL A 73 19.31 -2.55 28.67
CA VAL A 73 20.69 -3.04 28.67
C VAL A 73 20.82 -4.34 27.87
N GLU A 74 19.89 -5.26 28.05
CA GLU A 74 19.85 -6.51 27.28
C GLU A 74 19.64 -6.26 25.79
N ILE A 75 18.68 -5.41 25.44
CA ILE A 75 18.37 -5.08 24.04
C ILE A 75 19.55 -4.38 23.37
N LYS A 76 20.20 -3.43 24.06
CA LYS A 76 21.41 -2.77 23.55
C LYS A 76 22.57 -3.72 23.36
N LYS A 77 22.73 -4.73 24.22
CA LYS A 77 23.76 -5.74 24.05
C LYS A 77 23.58 -6.47 22.72
N ILE A 78 22.34 -6.86 22.40
CA ILE A 78 22.01 -7.52 21.12
C ILE A 78 22.31 -6.59 19.93
N ILE A 79 21.94 -5.30 20.01
CA ILE A 79 22.21 -4.32 18.95
C ILE A 79 23.72 -4.14 18.74
N ARG A 80 24.52 -4.09 19.80
CA ARG A 80 25.99 -3.96 19.70
C ARG A 80 26.63 -5.18 19.05
N GLU A 81 26.04 -6.35 19.25
CA GLU A 81 26.46 -7.60 18.60
C GLU A 81 25.95 -7.70 17.15
N ALA A 82 24.93 -6.93 16.77
CA ALA A 82 24.51 -6.81 15.38
C ALA A 82 25.60 -6.03 14.62
N ASN A 83 26.30 -6.69 13.71
CA ASN A 83 27.39 -6.09 12.94
C ASN A 83 26.82 -5.16 11.85
N LEU A 84 26.26 -4.01 12.24
CA LEU A 84 25.47 -3.13 11.36
C LEU A 84 26.20 -2.74 10.07
N GLY A 85 27.51 -2.47 10.15
CA GLY A 85 28.32 -2.08 8.98
C GLY A 85 28.62 -3.19 7.97
N CYS A 86 28.29 -4.45 8.27
CA CYS A 86 28.43 -5.59 7.33
C CYS A 86 27.15 -6.45 7.27
N SER A 87 26.05 -5.95 7.81
CA SER A 87 24.77 -6.66 7.82
C SER A 87 24.03 -6.43 6.50
N ASN A 88 23.08 -7.33 6.18
CA ASN A 88 22.17 -7.05 5.08
C ASN A 88 21.13 -6.01 5.52
N PHE A 89 20.51 -5.34 4.54
CA PHE A 89 19.54 -4.25 4.76
C PHE A 89 18.49 -4.57 5.84
N GLU A 90 17.89 -5.77 5.80
CA GLU A 90 16.85 -6.18 6.75
C GLU A 90 17.33 -6.10 8.21
N ILE A 91 18.55 -6.56 8.51
CA ILE A 91 19.11 -6.56 9.86
C ILE A 91 19.50 -5.15 10.29
N GLU A 92 20.15 -4.40 9.40
CA GLU A 92 20.57 -3.03 9.70
C GLU A 92 19.35 -2.16 10.04
N THR A 93 18.32 -2.24 9.21
CA THR A 93 17.09 -1.48 9.40
C THR A 93 16.33 -1.94 10.64
N LEU A 94 16.20 -3.25 10.89
CA LEU A 94 15.57 -3.75 12.13
C LEU A 94 16.27 -3.21 13.37
N ALA A 95 17.60 -3.31 13.41
CA ALA A 95 18.38 -2.83 14.55
C ALA A 95 18.27 -1.31 14.70
N TYR A 96 18.21 -0.56 13.60
CA TYR A 96 17.97 0.88 13.63
C TYR A 96 16.59 1.22 14.19
N SER A 97 15.52 0.55 13.75
CA SER A 97 14.17 0.75 14.26
C SER A 97 14.09 0.48 15.77
N ILE A 98 14.63 -0.65 16.21
CA ILE A 98 14.68 -1.01 17.64
C ILE A 98 15.52 -0.01 18.42
N TYR A 99 16.72 0.31 17.94
CA TYR A 99 17.61 1.27 18.62
C TYR A 99 16.94 2.63 18.80
N SER A 100 16.21 3.11 17.80
CA SER A 100 15.46 4.36 17.90
C SER A 100 14.44 4.33 19.04
N LEU A 101 13.66 3.24 19.15
CA LEU A 101 12.70 3.08 20.25
C LEU A 101 13.40 3.03 21.61
N ILE A 102 14.50 2.29 21.71
CA ILE A 102 15.27 2.12 22.95
C ILE A 102 15.84 3.44 23.46
N ARG A 103 16.26 4.34 22.57
CA ARG A 103 16.68 5.70 22.97
C ARG A 103 15.54 6.48 23.63
N GLN A 104 14.30 6.25 23.21
CA GLN A 104 13.14 6.91 23.82
C GLN A 104 12.84 6.34 25.21
N TYR A 105 12.88 5.01 25.38
CA TYR A 105 12.75 4.36 26.70
C TYR A 105 13.81 4.86 27.71
N GLU A 106 15.05 5.07 27.27
CA GLU A 106 16.12 5.59 28.13
C GLU A 106 15.94 7.05 28.51
N ARG A 107 15.45 7.86 27.57
CA ARG A 107 15.31 9.30 27.78
C ARG A 107 14.21 9.59 28.79
N ASN A 108 13.11 8.86 28.72
CA ASN A 108 11.99 9.02 29.64
C ASN A 108 11.17 7.73 29.70
N SER A 109 10.98 7.20 30.91
CA SER A 109 10.20 5.98 31.16
C SER A 109 8.72 6.10 30.78
N SER A 110 8.19 7.31 30.62
CA SER A 110 6.83 7.56 30.09
C SER A 110 6.81 8.30 28.75
N GLY A 111 7.90 8.21 27.98
CA GLY A 111 8.09 8.98 26.75
C GLY A 111 7.04 8.73 25.65
N PHE A 112 6.29 7.63 25.71
CA PHE A 112 5.33 7.24 24.68
C PHE A 112 3.88 7.69 24.94
N SER A 113 3.47 7.97 26.18
CA SER A 113 2.12 8.50 26.50
C SER A 113 2.11 9.98 26.87
N LEU A 114 3.26 10.65 26.82
CA LEU A 114 3.28 12.10 26.93
C LEU A 114 2.49 12.72 25.76
N GLY A 115 1.85 13.87 26.03
CA GLY A 115 1.13 14.68 25.05
C GLY A 115 2.06 15.36 24.04
N HIS A 116 2.94 14.59 23.39
CA HIS A 116 3.81 15.06 22.33
C HIS A 116 2.99 15.48 21.11
N TYR A 117 3.49 16.47 20.38
CA TYR A 117 2.95 16.83 19.07
C TYR A 117 3.09 15.66 18.09
N GLU A 118 2.16 15.54 17.13
CA GLU A 118 2.15 14.50 16.10
C GLU A 118 3.53 14.34 15.41
N ASN A 119 4.20 15.46 15.12
CA ASN A 119 5.50 15.46 14.48
C ASN A 119 6.60 14.77 15.30
N TRP A 120 6.50 14.79 16.63
CA TRP A 120 7.45 14.07 17.48
C TRP A 120 7.34 12.56 17.25
N TYR A 121 6.12 12.02 17.18
CA TYR A 121 5.89 10.60 16.90
C TYR A 121 6.38 10.24 15.48
N ASN A 122 6.12 11.11 14.50
CA ASN A 122 6.62 10.92 13.14
C ASN A 122 8.14 10.83 13.06
N VAL A 123 8.86 11.65 13.81
CA VAL A 123 10.33 11.68 13.80
C VAL A 123 10.91 10.52 14.61
N ASN A 124 10.39 10.26 15.81
CA ASN A 124 11.05 9.38 16.79
C ASN A 124 10.55 7.92 16.73
N ILE A 125 9.36 7.68 16.17
CA ILE A 125 8.75 6.34 16.07
C ILE A 125 8.53 5.96 14.61
N TRP A 126 7.64 6.69 13.91
CA TRP A 126 7.13 6.23 12.63
C TRP A 126 8.14 6.35 11.49
N GLY A 127 9.03 7.34 11.52
CA GLY A 127 10.15 7.42 10.59
C GLY A 127 11.06 6.18 10.69
N PRO A 128 11.60 5.87 11.87
CA PRO A 128 12.43 4.69 12.08
C PRO A 128 11.73 3.35 11.86
N VAL A 129 10.47 3.21 12.27
CA VAL A 129 9.75 1.93 12.23
C VAL A 129 9.09 1.65 10.89
N ILE A 130 8.56 2.69 10.21
CA ILE A 130 7.84 2.53 8.95
C ILE A 130 8.69 3.00 7.78
N ASN A 131 9.30 4.19 7.84
CA ASN A 131 9.93 4.73 6.63
C ASN A 131 11.14 3.93 6.19
N ARG A 132 12.04 3.67 7.13
CA ARG A 132 13.34 3.07 6.84
C ARG A 132 13.25 1.66 6.28
N ILE A 133 12.15 0.94 6.49
CA ILE A 133 12.00 -0.41 5.93
C ILE A 133 11.85 -0.39 4.41
N TYR A 134 11.44 0.72 3.81
CA TYR A 134 11.26 0.84 2.36
C TYR A 134 12.48 1.46 1.65
N ASP A 135 13.53 1.84 2.38
CA ASP A 135 14.71 2.53 1.82
C ASP A 135 15.50 1.67 0.79
N ASP A 136 15.28 0.34 0.74
CA ASP A 136 15.85 -0.58 -0.25
C ASP A 136 15.00 -0.76 -1.51
N ILE A 137 13.78 -0.22 -1.54
CA ILE A 137 12.89 -0.34 -2.69
C ILE A 137 13.01 0.95 -3.52
N PRO A 138 13.57 0.88 -4.75
CA PRO A 138 13.73 2.06 -5.56
C PRO A 138 12.38 2.65 -5.96
N ASN A 139 12.31 3.98 -6.03
CA ASN A 139 11.15 4.74 -6.48
C ASN A 139 9.88 4.58 -5.62
N ILE A 140 10.02 4.15 -4.36
CA ILE A 140 8.94 4.24 -3.37
C ILE A 140 9.20 5.43 -2.45
N ASP A 141 8.24 6.35 -2.42
CA ASP A 141 8.20 7.44 -1.45
C ASP A 141 7.05 7.23 -0.47
N ILE A 142 7.33 7.41 0.82
CA ILE A 142 6.30 7.36 1.86
C ILE A 142 5.78 8.76 2.11
N VAL A 143 4.51 8.94 1.76
CA VAL A 143 3.78 10.19 1.92
C VAL A 143 3.10 10.21 3.30
N ARG A 144 3.23 11.32 4.06
CA ARG A 144 2.63 11.49 5.38
C ARG A 144 1.93 12.84 5.53
N GLY A 145 1.03 12.92 6.51
CA GLY A 145 0.32 14.14 6.86
C GLY A 145 -0.78 14.47 5.85
N GLU A 146 -0.91 15.75 5.50
CA GLU A 146 -1.97 16.23 4.60
C GLU A 146 -1.69 15.98 3.12
N SER A 147 -0.46 15.55 2.79
CA SER A 147 -0.05 15.23 1.43
C SER A 147 -0.86 14.07 0.84
N SER A 148 -1.17 14.18 -0.44
CA SER A 148 -1.82 13.11 -1.23
C SER A 148 -0.78 12.26 -1.97
N SER A 149 -1.15 11.02 -2.28
CA SER A 149 -0.37 10.19 -3.22
C SER A 149 -0.34 10.86 -4.60
N LEU A 150 0.67 10.54 -5.42
CA LEU A 150 0.73 11.03 -6.80
C LEU A 150 -0.54 10.63 -7.58
N ALA A 151 -1.00 9.39 -7.43
CA ALA A 151 -2.23 8.92 -8.06
C ALA A 151 -3.48 9.72 -7.65
N SER A 152 -3.63 10.05 -6.37
CA SER A 152 -4.74 10.88 -5.91
C SER A 152 -4.64 12.33 -6.40
N SER A 153 -3.42 12.88 -6.43
CA SER A 153 -3.15 14.20 -6.99
C SER A 153 -3.48 14.24 -8.48
N ASP A 154 -3.02 13.25 -9.24
CA ASP A 154 -3.28 13.12 -10.68
C ASP A 154 -4.77 12.96 -10.96
N ARG A 155 -5.48 12.10 -10.23
CA ARG A 155 -6.95 11.97 -10.35
C ARG A 155 -7.65 13.31 -10.10
N LYS A 156 -7.26 14.04 -9.05
CA LYS A 156 -7.84 15.37 -8.74
C LYS A 156 -7.53 16.40 -9.83
N ASN A 157 -6.33 16.37 -10.39
CA ASN A 157 -5.88 17.28 -11.45
C ASN A 157 -6.53 16.96 -12.81
N HIS A 158 -6.70 15.68 -13.14
CA HIS A 158 -7.36 15.23 -14.37
C HIS A 158 -8.87 15.46 -14.37
N ASN A 159 -9.51 15.43 -13.19
CA ASN A 159 -10.96 15.59 -13.08
C ASN A 159 -11.43 17.05 -12.88
N CYS A 160 -10.52 18.05 -12.82
CA CYS A 160 -10.83 19.48 -12.62
C CYS A 160 -11.90 19.81 -11.56
N SER A 161 -12.15 18.91 -10.61
CA SER A 161 -13.26 19.01 -9.67
C SER A 161 -12.84 18.33 -8.37
N GLU A 162 -12.32 19.16 -7.46
CA GLU A 162 -12.51 19.10 -6.01
C GLU A 162 -11.61 20.18 -5.40
N VAL A 163 -12.08 21.43 -5.47
CA VAL A 163 -11.65 22.45 -4.50
C VAL A 163 -12.22 21.98 -3.17
N GLY A 164 -11.38 21.44 -2.28
CA GLY A 164 -11.82 21.00 -0.96
C GLY A 164 -12.47 22.17 -0.22
N SER A 165 -13.79 22.12 -0.04
CA SER A 165 -14.51 23.09 0.75
C SER A 165 -14.38 22.73 2.23
N HIS A 166 -13.69 23.61 2.95
CA HIS A 166 -13.68 23.77 4.40
C HIS A 166 -13.11 22.65 5.29
N TYR A 167 -12.22 23.10 6.17
CA TYR A 167 -11.59 22.37 7.25
C TYR A 167 -12.45 22.51 8.51
N GLU A 168 -13.08 21.44 8.99
CA GLU A 168 -13.77 21.43 10.29
C GLU A 168 -12.92 20.73 11.36
N GLY A 169 -11.96 21.49 11.90
CA GLY A 169 -11.41 21.30 13.23
C GLY A 169 -10.63 20.00 13.53
N GLN A 170 -9.79 20.06 14.55
CA GLN A 170 -9.06 18.90 15.09
C GLN A 170 -9.77 18.38 16.33
N ASN A 171 -10.20 17.13 16.28
CA ASN A 171 -10.22 16.13 17.37
C ASN A 171 -10.55 14.76 16.77
N ALA A 172 -10.79 13.71 17.58
CA ALA A 172 -10.88 12.28 17.24
C ALA A 172 -11.57 11.90 15.90
N THR A 173 -12.42 12.76 15.35
CA THR A 173 -12.91 12.77 13.96
C THR A 173 -11.82 12.59 12.91
N LYS A 174 -10.58 13.09 13.11
CA LYS A 174 -9.49 12.93 12.13
C LYS A 174 -9.15 11.44 11.91
N TRP A 175 -9.07 10.64 12.97
CA TRP A 175 -8.81 9.20 12.85
C TRP A 175 -9.94 8.50 12.11
N LEU A 176 -11.19 8.78 12.47
CA LEU A 176 -12.37 8.17 11.85
C LEU A 176 -12.54 8.60 10.39
N ASN A 177 -12.30 9.88 10.08
CA ASN A 177 -12.37 10.39 8.70
C ASN A 177 -11.19 9.92 7.85
N GLU A 178 -9.98 9.88 8.40
CA GLU A 178 -8.80 9.38 7.70
C GLU A 178 -8.88 7.88 7.46
N SER A 179 -9.24 7.09 8.48
CA SER A 179 -9.41 5.64 8.38
C SER A 179 -10.66 5.20 7.63
N GLY A 180 -11.74 5.97 7.73
CA GLY A 180 -13.05 5.60 7.21
C GLY A 180 -13.35 6.12 5.82
N LEU A 181 -12.64 7.14 5.30
CA LEU A 181 -12.92 7.69 3.97
C LEU A 181 -11.66 8.09 3.19
N LYS A 182 -10.81 8.96 3.77
CA LYS A 182 -9.72 9.60 3.01
C LYS A 182 -8.65 8.59 2.57
N LEU A 183 -8.08 7.83 3.52
CA LEU A 183 -7.01 6.88 3.21
C LEU A 183 -7.51 5.75 2.31
N PRO A 184 -8.66 5.09 2.55
CA PRO A 184 -9.17 4.06 1.64
C PRO A 184 -9.35 4.56 0.20
N LYS A 185 -9.88 5.77 0.00
CA LYS A 185 -10.00 6.38 -1.34
C LYS A 185 -8.65 6.66 -1.97
N MET A 186 -7.65 7.09 -1.19
CA MET A 186 -6.29 7.27 -1.69
C MET A 186 -5.65 5.94 -2.09
N LEU A 187 -5.83 4.89 -1.28
CA LEU A 187 -5.35 3.54 -1.57
C LEU A 187 -6.00 2.98 -2.83
N ARG A 188 -7.31 3.24 -3.05
CA ARG A 188 -8.00 2.91 -4.29
C ARG A 188 -7.41 3.65 -5.50
N ASP A 189 -7.06 4.93 -5.36
CA ASP A 189 -6.45 5.66 -6.49
C ASP A 189 -5.10 5.09 -6.87
N MET A 190 -4.28 4.78 -5.85
CA MET A 190 -3.01 4.10 -6.05
C MET A 190 -3.24 2.76 -6.74
N PHE A 191 -4.24 1.99 -6.30
CA PHE A 191 -4.62 0.72 -6.89
C PHE A 191 -4.99 0.85 -8.38
N VAL A 192 -5.86 1.81 -8.73
CA VAL A 192 -6.26 2.06 -10.11
C VAL A 192 -5.07 2.52 -10.97
N SER A 193 -4.14 3.30 -10.40
CA SER A 193 -2.90 3.67 -11.09
C SER A 193 -2.03 2.45 -11.38
N LEU A 194 -1.91 1.54 -10.40
CA LEU A 194 -1.20 0.27 -10.57
C LEU A 194 -1.85 -0.61 -11.64
N CYS A 195 -3.18 -0.69 -11.67
CA CYS A 195 -3.94 -1.40 -12.73
C CYS A 195 -3.59 -0.87 -14.12
N LYS A 196 -3.50 0.46 -14.28
CA LYS A 196 -3.09 1.07 -15.55
C LYS A 196 -1.65 0.71 -15.92
N SER A 197 -0.73 0.69 -14.95
CA SER A 197 0.67 0.30 -15.22
C SER A 197 0.85 -1.17 -15.59
N VAL A 198 -0.16 -2.00 -15.31
CA VAL A 198 -0.20 -3.40 -15.77
C VAL A 198 -1.12 -3.66 -16.94
N ASP A 199 -1.49 -2.61 -17.70
CA ASP A 199 -2.38 -2.70 -18.86
C ASP A 199 -3.70 -3.43 -18.58
N TRP A 200 -4.19 -3.33 -17.34
CA TRP A 200 -5.38 -4.01 -16.87
C TRP A 200 -5.34 -5.55 -16.98
N ASP A 201 -4.15 -6.15 -16.93
CA ASP A 201 -3.99 -7.61 -16.85
C ASP A 201 -4.67 -8.15 -15.59
N LEU A 202 -5.75 -8.91 -15.77
CA LEU A 202 -6.56 -9.45 -14.68
C LEU A 202 -5.79 -10.40 -13.77
N GLU A 203 -4.84 -11.19 -14.31
CA GLU A 203 -4.03 -12.11 -13.51
C GLU A 203 -3.13 -11.32 -12.56
N LYS A 204 -2.57 -10.21 -13.03
CA LYS A 204 -1.74 -9.32 -12.21
C LYS A 204 -2.58 -8.50 -11.23
N ILE A 205 -3.67 -7.88 -11.69
CA ILE A 205 -4.57 -7.08 -10.85
C ILE A 205 -5.07 -7.90 -9.66
N ASN A 206 -5.43 -9.16 -9.88
CA ASN A 206 -5.90 -10.06 -8.82
C ASN A 206 -4.85 -10.32 -7.73
N ASN A 207 -3.59 -9.95 -7.95
CA ASN A 207 -2.48 -10.09 -6.99
C ASN A 207 -1.95 -8.74 -6.44
N VAL A 208 -2.48 -7.62 -6.92
CA VAL A 208 -2.15 -6.28 -6.42
C VAL A 208 -2.81 -6.05 -5.06
N GLU A 209 -2.05 -5.44 -4.15
CA GLU A 209 -2.55 -4.86 -2.90
C GLU A 209 -1.93 -3.47 -2.70
N THR A 210 -2.70 -2.55 -2.11
CA THR A 210 -2.19 -1.28 -1.60
C THR A 210 -2.30 -1.23 -0.08
N VAL A 211 -1.24 -0.75 0.57
CA VAL A 211 -1.10 -0.73 2.03
C VAL A 211 -1.07 0.72 2.52
N GLY A 212 -1.83 1.00 3.57
CA GLY A 212 -1.84 2.28 4.27
C GLY A 212 -1.59 2.09 5.77
N TYR A 213 -1.01 3.10 6.39
CA TYR A 213 -0.74 3.13 7.82
C TYR A 213 -1.53 4.25 8.47
N ILE A 214 -2.18 3.96 9.59
CA ILE A 214 -2.85 4.96 10.41
C ILE A 214 -2.25 4.89 11.80
N HIS A 215 -1.74 6.00 12.29
CA HIS A 215 -1.04 6.03 13.59
C HIS A 215 -1.40 7.25 14.44
N ARG A 216 -1.61 7.04 15.74
CA ARG A 216 -1.95 8.09 16.70
C ARG A 216 -1.17 7.84 17.97
N GLY A 217 -0.27 8.76 18.30
CA GLY A 217 0.68 8.54 19.38
C GLY A 217 1.57 7.34 19.06
N SER A 218 1.58 6.35 19.96
CA SER A 218 2.30 5.07 19.85
C SER A 218 1.46 3.92 19.27
N VAL A 219 0.23 4.17 18.85
CA VAL A 219 -0.71 3.17 18.31
C VAL A 219 -0.69 3.20 16.78
N LEU A 220 -0.70 2.02 16.16
CA LEU A 220 -0.70 1.80 14.71
C LEU A 220 -1.83 0.84 14.31
N MET A 221 -2.49 1.15 13.20
CA MET A 221 -3.36 0.25 12.45
C MET A 221 -2.86 0.20 11.00
N ILE A 222 -2.77 -1.01 10.44
CA ILE A 222 -2.43 -1.22 9.04
C ILE A 222 -3.73 -1.48 8.29
N ILE A 223 -3.92 -0.80 7.18
CA ILE A 223 -5.05 -1.00 6.28
C ILE A 223 -4.52 -1.55 4.96
N THR A 224 -5.15 -2.60 4.45
CA THR A 224 -4.86 -3.16 3.14
C THR A 224 -6.10 -3.06 2.26
N LEU A 225 -5.90 -2.64 1.02
CA LEU A 225 -6.94 -2.57 0.00
C LEU A 225 -6.57 -3.47 -1.18
N ASP A 226 -7.49 -4.34 -1.56
CA ASP A 226 -7.34 -5.27 -2.67
C ASP A 226 -8.60 -5.35 -3.53
N PHE A 227 -8.49 -6.08 -4.65
CA PHE A 227 -9.58 -6.23 -5.63
C PHE A 227 -9.92 -7.72 -5.79
N PRO A 228 -10.82 -8.26 -4.95
CA PRO A 228 -11.12 -9.69 -4.96
C PRO A 228 -11.87 -10.11 -6.23
N ALA A 229 -12.87 -9.36 -6.67
CA ALA A 229 -13.65 -9.70 -7.87
C ALA A 229 -14.48 -8.49 -8.36
N GLY A 230 -14.92 -8.55 -9.63
CA GLY A 230 -15.89 -7.62 -10.20
C GLY A 230 -15.32 -6.20 -10.32
N TYR A 231 -16.02 -5.21 -9.77
CA TYR A 231 -15.57 -3.81 -9.65
C TYR A 231 -15.42 -3.34 -8.20
N ILE A 232 -15.33 -4.29 -7.27
CA ILE A 232 -15.39 -4.02 -5.84
C ILE A 232 -14.00 -4.12 -5.22
N HIS A 233 -13.61 -3.08 -4.49
CA HIS A 233 -12.44 -3.11 -3.64
C HIS A 233 -12.84 -3.60 -2.26
N ARG A 234 -12.01 -4.46 -1.67
CA ARG A 234 -12.14 -4.89 -0.28
C ARG A 234 -11.09 -4.18 0.56
N LEU A 235 -11.53 -3.62 1.67
CA LEU A 235 -10.69 -2.98 2.68
C LEU A 235 -10.63 -3.88 3.90
N SER A 236 -9.42 -4.24 4.30
CA SER A 236 -9.15 -5.03 5.51
C SER A 236 -8.31 -4.21 6.48
N LYS A 237 -8.64 -4.28 7.77
CA LYS A 237 -7.92 -3.59 8.83
C LYS A 237 -7.22 -4.60 9.72
N SER A 238 -5.99 -4.32 10.11
CA SER A 238 -5.32 -5.10 11.14
C SER A 238 -5.89 -4.79 12.52
N ASP A 239 -5.58 -5.66 13.48
CA ASP A 239 -5.64 -5.29 14.89
C ASP A 239 -4.79 -4.04 15.19
N LEU A 240 -5.07 -3.40 16.31
CA LEU A 240 -4.29 -2.26 16.79
C LEU A 240 -2.99 -2.74 17.43
N TYR A 241 -1.88 -2.26 16.88
CA TYR A 241 -0.55 -2.45 17.47
C TYR A 241 -0.18 -1.26 18.33
N ASN A 242 0.47 -1.49 19.47
CA ASN A 242 0.85 -0.43 20.40
C ASN A 242 2.29 -0.61 20.90
N ILE A 243 3.02 0.49 20.98
CA ILE A 243 4.30 0.55 21.71
C ILE A 243 4.00 0.99 23.13
N LEU A 244 4.16 0.08 24.08
CA LEU A 244 3.90 0.32 25.50
C LEU A 244 5.08 1.06 26.17
N GLU A 245 4.80 1.76 27.27
CA GLU A 245 5.79 2.58 27.96
C GLU A 245 6.82 1.77 28.74
N ASP A 246 6.39 0.63 29.26
CA ASP A 246 7.25 -0.24 30.02
C ASP A 246 8.11 -1.09 29.08
N ILE A 247 9.41 -1.06 29.34
CA ILE A 247 10.38 -1.86 28.60
C ILE A 247 10.17 -3.37 28.83
N GLU A 248 9.45 -3.76 29.88
CA GLU A 248 9.10 -5.15 30.15
C GLU A 248 8.14 -5.73 29.10
N SER A 249 7.30 -4.88 28.50
CA SER A 249 6.38 -5.23 27.41
C SER A 249 6.94 -4.94 26.02
N PHE A 250 8.26 -4.89 25.86
CA PHE A 250 8.91 -4.63 24.57
C PHE A 250 8.47 -5.60 23.44
N ASN A 251 8.01 -6.80 23.79
CA ASN A 251 7.40 -7.74 22.82
C ASN A 251 6.26 -7.09 22.01
N LYS A 252 5.50 -6.14 22.57
CA LYS A 252 4.45 -5.41 21.82
C LYS A 252 5.02 -4.52 20.72
N ALA A 253 6.19 -3.91 20.95
CA ALA A 253 6.90 -3.20 19.89
C ALA A 253 7.43 -4.16 18.81
N LEU A 254 7.87 -5.37 19.19
CA LEU A 254 8.30 -6.40 18.23
C LEU A 254 7.15 -6.93 17.39
N GLU A 255 5.97 -7.17 17.97
CA GLU A 255 4.74 -7.52 17.25
C GLU A 255 4.42 -6.45 16.20
N LEU A 256 4.44 -5.17 16.59
CA LEU A 256 4.24 -4.05 15.68
C LEU A 256 5.27 -4.04 14.55
N ILE A 257 6.57 -4.08 14.87
CA ILE A 257 7.64 -4.06 13.86
C ILE A 257 7.47 -5.22 12.88
N THR A 258 7.14 -6.42 13.38
CA THR A 258 6.88 -7.60 12.55
C THR A 258 5.71 -7.37 11.59
N ALA A 259 4.61 -6.78 12.06
CA ALA A 259 3.46 -6.46 11.22
C ALA A 259 3.80 -5.46 10.11
N VAL A 260 4.62 -4.44 10.38
CA VAL A 260 5.06 -3.49 9.36
C VAL A 260 6.00 -4.15 8.33
N TRP A 261 6.88 -5.07 8.75
CA TRP A 261 7.70 -5.87 7.83
C TRP A 261 6.85 -6.81 6.96
N LYS A 262 5.81 -7.41 7.51
CA LYS A 262 4.86 -8.24 6.75
C LYS A 262 4.10 -7.41 5.72
N SER A 263 3.66 -6.21 6.09
CA SER A 263 2.98 -5.33 5.13
C SER A 263 3.93 -4.82 4.03
N LYS A 264 5.24 -4.65 4.32
CA LYS A 264 6.24 -4.40 3.27
C LYS A 264 6.25 -5.53 2.23
N LYS A 265 6.10 -6.79 2.62
CA LYS A 265 6.07 -7.92 1.66
C LYS A 265 4.91 -7.81 0.68
N GLN A 266 3.75 -7.35 1.13
CA GLN A 266 2.60 -7.06 0.25
C GLN A 266 2.97 -6.00 -0.81
N VAL A 267 3.61 -4.91 -0.38
CA VAL A 267 4.08 -3.85 -1.30
C VAL A 267 5.13 -4.38 -2.28
N VAL A 268 6.11 -5.16 -1.81
CA VAL A 268 7.13 -5.78 -2.67
C VAL A 268 6.50 -6.68 -3.72
N ARG A 269 5.55 -7.54 -3.34
CA ARG A 269 4.82 -8.39 -4.29
C ARG A 269 4.14 -7.57 -5.38
N THR A 270 3.43 -6.51 -5.00
CA THR A 270 2.82 -5.58 -5.97
C THR A 270 3.86 -4.98 -6.92
N MET A 271 5.03 -4.58 -6.41
CA MET A 271 6.10 -4.01 -7.24
C MET A 271 6.73 -5.02 -8.20
N GLU A 272 6.88 -6.28 -7.78
CA GLU A 272 7.42 -7.35 -8.62
C GLU A 272 6.53 -7.59 -9.86
N LEU A 273 5.21 -7.51 -9.71
CA LEU A 273 4.25 -7.61 -10.83
C LEU A 273 4.47 -6.52 -11.89
N LEU A 274 4.90 -5.32 -11.48
CA LEU A 274 5.19 -4.21 -12.39
C LEU A 274 6.46 -4.45 -13.21
N GLN A 275 7.49 -5.02 -12.57
CA GLN A 275 8.79 -5.25 -13.21
C GLN A 275 8.74 -6.33 -14.30
N GLU A 276 7.82 -7.28 -14.20
CA GLU A 276 7.60 -8.28 -15.25
C GLU A 276 7.17 -7.63 -16.57
N ASN A 277 6.33 -6.59 -16.52
CA ASN A 277 5.90 -5.86 -17.72
C ASN A 277 7.02 -5.06 -18.37
N GLU A 278 7.95 -4.48 -17.59
CA GLU A 278 9.12 -3.82 -18.16
C GLU A 278 10.02 -4.81 -18.90
N LYS A 279 10.19 -6.01 -18.34
CA LYS A 279 10.97 -7.09 -18.97
C LYS A 279 10.30 -7.59 -20.25
N ASP A 280 8.98 -7.76 -20.25
CA ASP A 280 8.24 -8.24 -21.42
C ASP A 280 8.11 -7.17 -22.51
N SER A 281 7.92 -5.91 -22.15
CA SER A 281 7.99 -4.76 -23.07
C SER A 281 9.39 -4.63 -23.69
N SER A 282 10.44 -4.79 -22.87
CA SER A 282 11.83 -4.78 -23.35
C SER A 282 12.15 -5.97 -24.26
N LYS A 283 11.62 -7.16 -23.99
CA LYS A 283 11.73 -8.32 -24.90
C LYS A 283 10.98 -8.07 -26.21
N CYS A 284 9.78 -7.51 -26.15
CA CYS A 284 8.97 -7.18 -27.32
C CYS A 284 9.70 -6.19 -28.24
N LEU A 285 10.27 -5.12 -27.66
CA LEU A 285 11.06 -4.12 -28.40
C LEU A 285 12.36 -4.70 -28.99
N LYS A 286 13.05 -5.61 -28.27
CA LYS A 286 14.24 -6.32 -28.79
C LYS A 286 13.93 -7.25 -29.95
N ASN A 287 12.69 -7.74 -30.05
CA ASN A 287 12.24 -8.63 -31.12
C ASN A 287 11.71 -7.89 -32.36
N VAL A 288 11.64 -6.55 -32.32
CA VAL A 288 11.33 -5.74 -33.51
C VAL A 288 12.51 -5.80 -34.47
N SER A 289 12.51 -6.82 -35.32
CA SER A 289 13.42 -6.93 -36.45
C SER A 289 13.04 -5.89 -37.50
N ILE A 290 13.96 -4.98 -37.84
CA ILE A 290 13.83 -4.11 -39.00
C ILE A 290 13.68 -5.02 -40.23
N ARG A 291 12.46 -5.14 -40.76
CA ARG A 291 12.24 -5.78 -42.07
C ARG A 291 13.08 -5.00 -43.09
N LYS A 292 14.23 -5.56 -43.47
CA LYS A 292 14.98 -5.09 -44.65
C LYS A 292 14.03 -5.17 -45.84
N ARG A 293 13.61 -4.01 -46.37
CA ARG A 293 12.89 -3.93 -47.64
C ARG A 293 13.81 -4.52 -48.70
N SER A 294 13.52 -5.75 -49.12
CA SER A 294 14.05 -6.36 -50.32
C SER A 294 13.75 -5.45 -51.51
N ASN A 295 14.79 -5.06 -52.24
CA ASN A 295 14.69 -4.34 -53.51
C ASN A 295 13.72 -5.08 -54.46
N ARG A 296 12.62 -4.42 -54.84
CA ARG A 296 11.83 -4.81 -56.00
C ARG A 296 12.43 -4.15 -57.23
N THR A 297 13.04 -4.98 -58.06
CA THR A 297 13.47 -4.68 -59.42
C THR A 297 12.30 -4.17 -60.26
N ASN A 298 12.55 -3.08 -60.99
CA ASN A 298 11.70 -2.51 -62.03
C ASN A 298 11.23 -3.57 -63.03
N ASN A 299 9.93 -3.57 -63.33
CA ASN A 299 9.45 -3.97 -64.64
C ASN A 299 8.39 -2.97 -65.11
N GLN A 300 8.67 -2.42 -66.30
CA GLN A 300 7.90 -1.46 -67.05
C GLN A 300 6.56 -2.05 -67.49
N THR A 301 5.48 -1.27 -67.40
CA THR A 301 4.34 -1.41 -68.31
C THR A 301 3.80 -0.03 -68.68
N SER A 302 3.74 0.17 -69.99
CA SER A 302 3.33 1.31 -70.79
C SER A 302 1.89 1.80 -70.56
N LYS A 303 1.71 3.13 -70.56
CA LYS A 303 0.41 3.83 -70.64
C LYS A 303 -0.24 3.66 -72.03
N PRO A 304 -1.57 3.51 -72.14
CA PRO A 304 -2.26 3.71 -73.41
C PRO A 304 -2.70 5.17 -73.62
N LYS A 305 -2.54 5.65 -74.86
CA LYS A 305 -2.99 6.93 -75.40
C LYS A 305 -4.52 6.95 -75.53
N LYS A 306 -5.17 8.07 -75.13
CA LYS A 306 -6.54 8.41 -75.55
C LYS A 306 -6.50 9.05 -76.94
N ILE A 307 -7.30 8.52 -77.87
CA ILE A 307 -7.63 9.11 -79.17
C ILE A 307 -9.08 9.59 -79.07
N LEU A 308 -9.33 10.84 -79.45
CA LEU A 308 -10.66 11.44 -79.63
C LEU A 308 -11.26 10.97 -80.97
N PRO A 309 -12.58 10.79 -81.09
CA PRO A 309 -13.22 10.55 -82.38
C PRO A 309 -13.63 11.86 -83.07
N ASP A 310 -13.42 11.93 -84.38
CA ASP A 310 -14.04 12.90 -85.28
C ASP A 310 -15.48 12.47 -85.60
N ASN A 311 -16.44 13.35 -85.30
CA ASN A 311 -17.60 13.77 -86.10
C ASN A 311 -18.62 14.50 -85.22
#